data_AF-A0A2U3WMJ0-F1
#
_entry.id   AF-A0A2U3WMJ0-F1
#
_cell.length_a   1.000
_cell.length_b   1.000
_cell.length_c   1.000
_cell.angle_alpha   90.00
_cell.angle_beta   90.00
_cell.angle_gamma   90.00
#
_symmetry.space_group_name_H-M   'P 1'
#
loop_
_entity.id
_entity.type
_entity.pdbx_description
1 polymer ?
#
loop_
_entity_poly.entity_id
_entity_poly.type
_entity_poly.pdbx_seq_one_letter_code
_entity_poly.pdbx_strand_id
1 'polypeptide(L)'
;MVLGGMGRWTRVRLWPTPPRLLSASCADCAKHQEPPRKKLLSEKKLKRHFVDHRRVLIRGGRGGDGVSCFHSEPRKEFGGPDGGDGGNGGHVVLRADQQVKSLSSVLSRYQGSHGEAGGRKNCSGRSGALLYIRVPVGTLVKEGREVVADLWCPGKEYIAALGGAGGKGNRFFLANDNRAPVTCTPGQPGQERVLFLELKTVAHAGMVGFPNAGKSSLLRAISNARPAVASYPFTTLKPHVGIVHCEDHQQIAVADIPGIIRGAHQNRGLGSTFLRHIERCCFLLFVVDLSEPEPWTQVEDLKSELEKYEAGLSERPHVVVANKIDLPQARAALPQLRARLGQSVVALSATTRENLEELLLRLQELHSQHVAPELRW
;
A
#
# COMPACT_ATOMS: atom_id res chain seq x y z
N MET A 1 -87.07 -37.57 -25.45
CA MET A 1 -87.06 -37.50 -23.98
C MET A 1 -86.32 -36.22 -23.61
N VAL A 2 -86.99 -35.06 -23.50
CA VAL A 2 -87.82 -34.62 -22.34
C VAL A 2 -86.90 -34.33 -21.16
N LEU A 3 -86.77 -33.16 -20.54
CA LEU A 3 -87.38 -31.82 -20.56
C LEU A 3 -86.35 -30.92 -19.79
N GLY A 4 -86.12 -29.64 -20.14
CA GLY A 4 -86.82 -28.47 -19.55
C GLY A 4 -86.20 -28.05 -18.20
N GLY A 5 -85.90 -26.80 -17.87
CA GLY A 5 -86.17 -25.49 -18.47
C GLY A 5 -86.12 -24.43 -17.35
N MET A 6 -85.90 -23.16 -17.74
CA MET A 6 -86.33 -21.90 -17.08
C MET A 6 -85.76 -21.60 -15.68
N GLY A 7 -85.43 -20.40 -15.24
CA GLY A 7 -85.64 -18.99 -15.61
C GLY A 7 -85.30 -18.21 -14.32
N ARG A 8 -84.74 -17.00 -14.33
CA ARG A 8 -85.49 -15.73 -14.31
C ARG A 8 -84.50 -14.59 -14.06
N TRP A 9 -84.82 -13.44 -14.63
CA TRP A 9 -84.30 -12.12 -14.29
C TRP A 9 -84.75 -11.70 -12.88
N THR A 10 -83.96 -10.88 -12.15
CA THR A 10 -84.35 -9.51 -11.70
C THR A 10 -83.38 -8.86 -10.68
N ARG A 11 -83.03 -7.60 -11.00
CA ARG A 11 -82.77 -6.38 -10.20
C ARG A 11 -82.33 -6.45 -8.73
N VAL A 12 -81.15 -5.82 -8.51
CA VAL A 12 -80.88 -4.64 -7.66
C VAL A 12 -81.74 -4.44 -6.40
N ARG A 13 -81.08 -4.37 -5.24
CA ARG A 13 -81.36 -3.36 -4.19
C ARG A 13 -80.09 -3.09 -3.37
N LEU A 14 -79.64 -1.83 -3.42
CA LEU A 14 -78.73 -1.19 -2.47
C LEU A 14 -79.36 -1.22 -1.06
N TRP A 15 -78.53 -1.20 -0.01
CA TRP A 15 -78.61 -0.28 1.16
C TRP A 15 -77.56 -0.61 2.26
N PRO A 16 -77.32 0.30 3.24
CA PRO A 16 -75.99 0.73 3.64
C PRO A 16 -75.50 0.19 5.00
N THR A 17 -74.28 0.63 5.35
CA THR A 17 -73.52 0.46 6.60
C THR A 17 -74.32 0.53 7.90
N PRO A 18 -73.85 -0.18 8.94
CA PRO A 18 -73.85 0.33 10.31
C PRO A 18 -72.41 0.48 10.88
N PRO A 19 -72.26 1.27 11.96
CA PRO A 19 -70.98 1.84 12.38
C PRO A 19 -70.19 0.96 13.35
N ARG A 20 -68.92 1.32 13.51
CA ARG A 20 -67.95 0.77 14.47
C ARG A 20 -68.42 0.96 15.92
N LEU A 21 -68.04 0.03 16.81
CA LEU A 21 -67.28 0.35 18.02
C LEU A 21 -66.72 -0.92 18.71
N LEU A 22 -65.39 -0.93 18.80
CA LEU A 22 -64.48 -1.46 19.83
C LEU A 22 -64.97 -2.59 20.77
N SER A 23 -64.23 -3.70 20.74
CA SER A 23 -63.82 -4.37 21.99
C SER A 23 -62.45 -5.02 21.84
N ALA A 24 -61.65 -4.84 22.88
CA ALA A 24 -60.24 -5.19 23.01
C ALA A 24 -59.95 -6.70 22.87
N SER A 25 -58.77 -7.01 22.34
CA SER A 25 -57.89 -7.99 22.99
C SER A 25 -56.42 -7.76 22.62
N CYS A 26 -55.65 -7.61 23.69
CA CYS A 26 -54.30 -8.10 23.92
C CYS A 26 -53.25 -7.95 22.81
N ALA A 27 -52.30 -7.07 23.13
CA ALA A 27 -50.95 -7.07 22.64
C ALA A 27 -50.33 -8.48 22.62
N ASP A 28 -49.90 -8.93 21.45
CA ASP A 28 -48.62 -9.61 21.34
C ASP A 28 -48.05 -9.53 19.91
N CYS A 29 -46.83 -8.97 19.85
CA CYS A 29 -45.77 -9.29 18.90
C CYS A 29 -46.01 -9.08 17.39
N ALA A 30 -46.06 -7.82 16.94
CA ALA A 30 -45.61 -7.45 15.59
C ALA A 30 -44.35 -6.57 15.70
N LYS A 31 -43.17 -7.21 15.76
CA LYS A 31 -41.89 -6.50 15.73
C LYS A 31 -41.70 -5.85 14.36
N HIS A 32 -41.68 -4.52 14.35
CA HIS A 32 -41.15 -3.69 13.27
C HIS A 32 -39.78 -4.21 12.82
N GLN A 33 -39.68 -4.70 11.58
CA GLN A 33 -38.38 -4.91 10.94
C GLN A 33 -37.97 -3.59 10.27
N GLU A 34 -37.13 -2.81 10.96
CA GLU A 34 -36.34 -1.76 10.32
C GLU A 34 -35.43 -2.37 9.24
N PRO A 35 -35.20 -1.70 8.10
CA PRO A 35 -34.22 -2.16 7.12
C PRO A 35 -32.84 -2.23 7.79
N PRO A 36 -31.99 -3.22 7.46
CA PRO A 36 -30.75 -3.44 8.18
C PRO A 36 -29.84 -2.23 8.01
N ARG A 37 -29.67 -1.46 9.10
CA ARG A 37 -28.67 -0.39 9.18
C ARG A 37 -27.33 -0.99 8.77
N LYS A 38 -26.72 -0.47 7.71
CA LYS A 38 -25.37 -0.84 7.28
C LYS A 38 -24.47 -0.74 8.51
N LYS A 39 -23.98 -1.87 9.00
CA LYS A 39 -23.04 -1.92 10.12
C LYS A 39 -21.85 -1.03 9.74
N LEU A 40 -21.59 0.00 10.54
CA LEU A 40 -20.30 0.68 10.55
C LEU A 40 -19.24 -0.42 10.70
N LEU A 41 -18.37 -0.54 9.70
CA LEU A 41 -17.35 -1.57 9.66
C LEU A 41 -16.53 -1.48 10.95
N SER A 42 -16.44 -2.57 11.71
CA SER A 42 -15.70 -2.55 12.98
C SER A 42 -14.23 -2.20 12.73
N GLU A 43 -13.63 -1.42 13.62
CA GLU A 43 -12.23 -0.98 13.55
C GLU A 43 -11.22 -2.13 13.36
N LYS A 44 -11.62 -3.38 13.67
CA LYS A 44 -10.83 -4.58 13.38
C LYS A 44 -10.58 -4.81 11.88
N LYS A 45 -11.45 -4.31 10.99
CA LYS A 45 -11.27 -4.42 9.53
C LYS A 45 -10.22 -3.43 8.98
N LEU A 46 -9.80 -2.45 9.78
CA LEU A 46 -8.77 -1.46 9.45
C LEU A 46 -7.35 -1.92 9.80
N LYS A 47 -7.18 -3.03 10.54
CA LYS A 47 -5.86 -3.65 10.73
C LYS A 47 -5.46 -4.45 9.50
N ARG A 48 -5.05 -3.75 8.44
CA ARG A 48 -4.29 -4.38 7.36
C ARG A 48 -2.93 -4.76 7.92
N HIS A 49 -2.67 -6.06 7.99
CA HIS A 49 -1.34 -6.59 8.23
C HIS A 49 -0.35 -5.90 7.28
N PHE A 50 0.80 -5.51 7.79
CA PHE A 50 1.93 -5.07 6.98
C PHE A 50 2.32 -6.22 6.05
N VAL A 51 2.18 -6.00 4.74
CA VAL A 51 2.51 -6.96 3.69
C VAL A 51 3.67 -6.41 2.88
N ASP A 52 4.77 -7.17 2.87
CA ASP A 52 6.05 -6.76 2.25
C ASP A 52 6.29 -7.43 0.91
N HIS A 53 5.52 -8.47 0.61
CA HIS A 53 5.56 -9.18 -0.66
C HIS A 53 4.16 -9.35 -1.24
N ARG A 54 4.00 -9.08 -2.53
CA ARG A 54 2.71 -9.23 -3.20
C ARG A 54 2.90 -9.74 -4.62
N ARG A 55 2.24 -10.84 -4.96
CA ARG A 55 2.08 -11.26 -6.36
C ARG A 55 0.89 -10.53 -6.96
N VAL A 56 1.11 -9.88 -8.10
CA VAL A 56 0.10 -9.06 -8.78
C VAL A 56 0.03 -9.48 -10.23
N LEU A 57 -1.19 -9.80 -10.69
CA LEU A 57 -1.49 -10.00 -12.11
C LEU A 57 -1.90 -8.66 -12.71
N ILE A 58 -1.13 -8.16 -13.68
CA ILE A 58 -1.38 -6.87 -14.30
C ILE A 58 -1.66 -7.09 -15.78
N ARG A 59 -2.78 -6.53 -16.26
CA ARG A 59 -3.18 -6.56 -17.66
C ARG A 59 -3.38 -5.15 -18.18
N GLY A 60 -2.73 -4.81 -19.28
CA GLY A 60 -3.00 -3.57 -20.02
C GLY A 60 -4.40 -3.57 -20.61
N GLY A 61 -4.93 -2.39 -20.91
CA GLY A 61 -6.19 -2.28 -21.66
C GLY A 61 -6.03 -2.85 -23.07
N ARG A 62 -7.03 -3.59 -23.55
CA ARG A 62 -7.18 -3.90 -24.99
C ARG A 62 -7.40 -2.60 -25.80
N GLY A 63 -6.80 -2.50 -26.98
CA GLY A 63 -7.11 -1.42 -27.94
C GLY A 63 -8.51 -1.58 -28.53
N GLY A 64 -9.14 -0.48 -28.90
CA GLY A 64 -10.43 -0.49 -29.57
C GLY A 64 -10.31 -1.02 -31.00
N ASP A 65 -11.39 -1.61 -31.52
CA ASP A 65 -11.40 -2.14 -32.88
C ASP A 65 -11.55 -1.00 -33.91
N GLY A 66 -10.85 -1.10 -35.03
CA GLY A 66 -11.09 -0.23 -36.18
C GLY A 66 -12.39 -0.62 -36.88
N VAL A 67 -13.13 0.36 -37.39
CA VAL A 67 -14.42 0.10 -38.02
C VAL A 67 -14.32 0.23 -39.54
N SER A 68 -15.05 -0.63 -40.24
CA SER A 68 -15.26 -0.54 -41.69
C SER A 68 -16.62 0.09 -41.94
N CYS A 69 -16.63 1.34 -42.42
CA CYS A 69 -17.84 2.08 -42.76
C CYS A 69 -17.60 2.91 -44.02
N PHE A 70 -18.69 3.21 -44.72
CA PHE A 70 -18.69 4.09 -45.88
C PHE A 70 -19.62 5.27 -45.62
N HIS A 71 -19.19 6.43 -46.10
CA HIS A 71 -19.97 7.65 -45.99
C HIS A 71 -21.27 7.51 -46.77
N SER A 72 -22.38 7.96 -46.19
CA SER A 72 -23.69 7.94 -46.86
C SER A 72 -24.27 9.34 -46.86
N GLU A 73 -24.51 9.87 -48.06
CA GLU A 73 -25.15 11.16 -48.31
C GLU A 73 -26.37 10.97 -49.21
N PRO A 74 -27.48 11.65 -48.93
CA PRO A 74 -28.61 11.66 -49.85
C PRO A 74 -28.16 12.11 -51.26
N ARG A 75 -28.57 11.37 -52.29
CA ARG A 75 -28.23 11.61 -53.71
C ARG A 75 -26.76 11.33 -54.11
N LYS A 76 -26.01 10.59 -53.28
CA LYS A 76 -24.68 10.09 -53.61
C LYS A 76 -24.65 8.58 -53.48
N GLU A 77 -24.56 7.88 -54.62
CA GLU A 77 -24.63 6.41 -54.68
C GLU A 77 -23.41 5.74 -54.05
N PHE A 78 -22.21 6.31 -54.24
CA PHE A 78 -20.96 5.75 -53.71
C PHE A 78 -20.23 6.80 -52.85
N GLY A 79 -20.22 6.59 -51.54
CA GLY A 79 -19.38 7.34 -50.61
C GLY A 79 -18.02 6.68 -50.41
N GLY A 80 -17.01 7.50 -50.11
CA GLY A 80 -15.69 7.00 -49.73
C GLY A 80 -15.69 6.33 -48.35
N PRO A 81 -14.62 5.60 -48.00
CA PRO A 81 -14.48 4.99 -46.68
C PRO A 81 -14.44 6.06 -45.58
N ASP A 82 -15.24 5.86 -44.53
CA ASP A 82 -15.37 6.79 -43.40
C ASP A 82 -15.24 6.11 -42.02
N GLY A 83 -14.75 4.88 -41.99
CA GLY A 83 -14.49 4.16 -40.75
C GLY A 83 -13.25 4.70 -40.03
N GLY A 84 -13.43 5.09 -38.77
CA GLY A 84 -12.36 5.56 -37.90
C GLY A 84 -11.52 4.44 -37.27
N ASP A 85 -10.35 4.84 -36.79
CA ASP A 85 -9.44 3.99 -36.01
C ASP A 85 -9.96 3.81 -34.57
N GLY A 86 -9.69 2.67 -33.96
CA GLY A 86 -9.92 2.43 -32.54
C GLY A 86 -8.87 3.13 -31.67
N GLY A 87 -9.26 3.47 -30.44
CA GLY A 87 -8.36 4.08 -29.46
C GLY A 87 -7.37 3.08 -28.87
N ASN A 88 -6.23 3.57 -28.38
CA ASN A 88 -5.25 2.71 -27.70
C ASN A 88 -5.77 2.28 -26.33
N GLY A 89 -5.38 1.08 -25.88
CA GLY A 89 -5.63 0.65 -24.51
C GLY A 89 -4.79 1.43 -23.50
N GLY A 90 -5.32 1.66 -22.31
CA GLY A 90 -4.61 2.34 -21.23
C GLY A 90 -3.49 1.47 -20.65
N HIS A 91 -2.32 2.09 -20.45
CA HIS A 91 -1.20 1.46 -19.76
C HIS A 91 -1.46 1.37 -18.25
N VAL A 92 -0.84 0.38 -17.61
CA VAL A 92 -0.82 0.26 -16.15
C VAL A 92 0.57 0.61 -15.65
N VAL A 93 0.64 1.59 -14.75
CA VAL A 93 1.89 2.19 -14.28
C VAL A 93 1.99 2.04 -12.77
N LEU A 94 3.10 1.49 -12.29
CA LEU A 94 3.46 1.50 -10.88
C LEU A 94 4.14 2.83 -10.56
N ARG A 95 3.70 3.50 -9.49
CA ARG A 95 4.28 4.77 -9.05
C ARG A 95 4.64 4.69 -7.58
N ALA A 96 5.89 5.01 -7.26
CA ALA A 96 6.33 5.15 -5.88
C ALA A 96 5.67 6.36 -5.22
N ASP A 97 5.02 6.14 -4.07
CA ASP A 97 4.33 7.15 -3.28
C ASP A 97 4.77 7.02 -1.82
N GLN A 98 5.26 8.11 -1.22
CA GLN A 98 5.72 8.16 0.17
C GLN A 98 4.57 7.97 1.18
N GLN A 99 3.34 8.28 0.79
CA GLN A 99 2.18 8.09 1.66
C GLN A 99 1.85 6.60 1.83
N VAL A 100 2.29 5.74 0.91
CA VAL A 100 2.03 4.30 0.95
C VAL A 100 3.18 3.60 1.66
N LYS A 101 2.90 2.99 2.80
CA LYS A 101 3.93 2.37 3.66
C LYS A 101 3.99 0.85 3.57
N SER A 102 2.98 0.22 2.96
CA SER A 102 2.89 -1.24 2.84
C SER A 102 2.23 -1.62 1.53
N LEU A 103 2.54 -2.81 1.00
CA LEU A 103 1.89 -3.38 -0.18
C LEU A 103 0.49 -3.95 0.12
N SER A 104 -0.03 -3.78 1.34
CA SER A 104 -1.37 -4.23 1.73
C SER A 104 -2.51 -3.52 0.98
N SER A 105 -2.27 -2.31 0.47
CA SER A 105 -3.19 -1.56 -0.39
C SER A 105 -3.25 -2.15 -1.82
N VAL A 106 -2.23 -2.93 -2.22
CA VAL A 106 -2.10 -3.46 -3.57
C VAL A 106 -2.97 -4.70 -3.75
N LEU A 107 -3.89 -4.61 -4.71
CA LEU A 107 -4.78 -5.70 -5.09
C LEU A 107 -4.00 -6.80 -5.81
N SER A 108 -4.56 -8.02 -5.86
CA SER A 108 -3.93 -9.16 -6.55
C SER A 108 -4.05 -9.07 -8.07
N ARG A 109 -4.99 -8.27 -8.59
CA ARG A 109 -5.24 -8.12 -10.03
C ARG A 109 -5.56 -6.67 -10.38
N TYR A 110 -4.97 -6.19 -11.48
CA TYR A 110 -5.28 -4.90 -12.09
C TYR A 110 -5.53 -5.05 -13.59
N GLN A 111 -6.44 -4.22 -14.12
CA GLN A 111 -6.82 -4.18 -15.53
C GLN A 111 -6.85 -2.72 -15.97
N GLY A 112 -6.05 -2.38 -16.99
CA GLY A 112 -6.08 -1.07 -17.63
C GLY A 112 -7.37 -0.84 -18.41
N SER A 113 -7.76 0.43 -18.56
CA SER A 113 -8.95 0.82 -19.31
C SER A 113 -8.84 0.48 -20.79
N HIS A 114 -9.89 -0.07 -21.38
CA HIS A 114 -9.93 -0.38 -22.81
C HIS A 114 -10.00 0.89 -23.66
N GLY A 115 -9.46 0.83 -24.88
CA GLY A 115 -9.72 1.83 -25.91
C GLY A 115 -11.11 1.64 -26.50
N GLU A 116 -11.76 2.73 -26.89
CA GLU A 116 -13.05 2.69 -27.57
C GLU A 116 -12.88 2.32 -29.04
N ALA A 117 -13.88 1.66 -29.63
CA ALA A 117 -13.87 1.35 -31.05
C ALA A 117 -13.96 2.63 -31.89
N GLY A 118 -13.49 2.55 -33.14
CA GLY A 118 -13.72 3.58 -34.13
C GLY A 118 -15.21 3.79 -34.42
N GLY A 119 -15.55 4.93 -35.00
CA GLY A 119 -16.91 5.29 -35.38
C GLY A 119 -17.02 5.64 -36.86
N ARG A 120 -18.24 5.94 -37.29
CA ARG A 120 -18.54 6.51 -38.61
C ARG A 120 -18.02 7.95 -38.70
N LYS A 121 -18.06 8.52 -39.91
CA LYS A 121 -17.67 9.91 -40.18
C LYS A 121 -16.24 10.23 -39.76
N ASN A 122 -15.33 9.25 -39.87
CA ASN A 122 -13.92 9.34 -39.48
C ASN A 122 -13.70 9.60 -37.99
N CYS A 123 -14.65 9.19 -37.14
CA CYS A 123 -14.52 9.35 -35.70
C CYS A 123 -13.56 8.30 -35.14
N SER A 124 -12.39 8.72 -34.65
CA SER A 124 -11.47 7.83 -33.95
C SER A 124 -11.95 7.56 -32.52
N GLY A 125 -11.83 6.31 -32.06
CA GLY A 125 -12.16 5.92 -30.70
C GLY A 125 -11.23 6.56 -29.66
N ARG A 126 -11.76 6.87 -28.48
CA ARG A 126 -11.00 7.43 -27.38
C ARG A 126 -9.99 6.42 -26.81
N SER A 127 -8.78 6.88 -26.51
CA SER A 127 -7.79 6.07 -25.80
C SER A 127 -8.19 5.81 -24.35
N GLY A 128 -7.91 4.61 -23.86
CA GLY A 128 -8.11 4.21 -22.47
C GLY A 128 -7.24 5.04 -21.53
N ALA A 129 -7.79 5.37 -20.35
CA ALA A 129 -7.07 6.11 -19.32
C ALA A 129 -5.90 5.30 -18.72
N LEU A 130 -4.84 5.99 -18.34
CA LEU A 130 -3.72 5.41 -17.58
C LEU A 130 -4.19 4.99 -16.18
N LEU A 131 -3.80 3.78 -15.77
CA LEU A 131 -4.06 3.30 -14.42
C LEU A 131 -2.79 3.38 -13.57
N TYR A 132 -2.79 4.26 -12.58
CA TYR A 132 -1.70 4.39 -11.61
C TYR A 132 -1.92 3.49 -10.40
N ILE A 133 -0.97 2.60 -10.14
CA ILE A 133 -0.90 1.77 -8.94
C ILE A 133 0.16 2.37 -8.01
N ARG A 134 -0.28 2.91 -6.88
CA ARG A 134 0.62 3.49 -5.88
C ARG A 134 1.26 2.38 -5.05
N VAL A 135 2.58 2.39 -4.97
CA VAL A 135 3.39 1.46 -4.18
C VAL A 135 4.34 2.22 -3.26
N PRO A 136 4.78 1.63 -2.14
CA PRO A 136 5.77 2.26 -1.29
C PRO A 136 7.09 2.54 -2.01
N VAL A 137 7.78 3.58 -1.57
CA VAL A 137 9.18 3.86 -1.96
C VAL A 137 10.07 2.69 -1.50
N GLY A 138 11.02 2.27 -2.35
CA GLY A 138 11.86 1.10 -2.12
C GLY A 138 11.22 -0.23 -2.54
N THR A 139 10.15 -0.19 -3.34
CA THR A 139 9.55 -1.41 -3.91
C THR A 139 10.39 -1.91 -5.08
N LEU A 140 10.91 -3.13 -4.94
CA LEU A 140 11.45 -3.91 -6.05
C LEU A 140 10.31 -4.57 -6.83
N VAL A 141 10.37 -4.41 -8.15
CA VAL A 141 9.47 -5.07 -9.08
C VAL A 141 10.24 -6.21 -9.74
N LYS A 142 9.75 -7.44 -9.56
CA LYS A 142 10.33 -8.64 -10.16
C LYS A 142 9.35 -9.31 -11.12
N GLU A 143 9.87 -9.91 -12.17
CA GLU A 143 9.14 -10.84 -13.02
C GLU A 143 9.81 -12.21 -12.91
N GLY A 144 9.14 -13.16 -12.25
CA GLY A 144 9.79 -14.41 -11.86
C GLY A 144 10.94 -14.18 -10.88
N ARG A 145 12.18 -14.43 -11.32
CA ARG A 145 13.41 -14.25 -10.51
C ARG A 145 14.20 -12.99 -10.85
N GLU A 146 13.87 -12.34 -11.97
CA GLU A 146 14.61 -11.18 -12.46
C GLU A 146 14.01 -9.88 -11.90
N VAL A 147 14.88 -8.95 -11.51
CA VAL A 147 14.48 -7.61 -11.08
C VAL A 147 14.33 -6.75 -12.32
N VAL A 148 13.10 -6.32 -12.60
CA VAL A 148 12.78 -5.52 -13.79
C VAL A 148 12.78 -4.02 -13.49
N ALA A 149 12.51 -3.63 -12.25
CA ALA A 149 12.58 -2.24 -11.82
C ALA A 149 12.81 -2.09 -10.32
N ASP A 150 13.43 -0.97 -9.94
CA ASP A 150 13.59 -0.54 -8.55
C ASP A 150 13.02 0.87 -8.37
N LEU A 151 11.98 0.96 -7.55
CA LEU A 151 11.22 2.18 -7.29
C LEU A 151 11.74 2.87 -6.02
N TRP A 152 13.03 3.26 -6.07
CA TRP A 152 13.76 3.80 -4.92
C TRP A 152 13.49 5.29 -4.63
N CYS A 153 13.01 6.08 -5.60
CA CYS A 153 12.64 7.49 -5.38
C CYS A 153 11.13 7.68 -5.31
N PRO A 154 10.65 8.66 -4.53
CA PRO A 154 9.30 9.20 -4.62
C PRO A 154 8.97 9.62 -6.05
N GLY A 155 7.75 9.32 -6.52
CA GLY A 155 7.28 9.72 -7.84
C GLY A 155 7.88 8.95 -9.01
N LYS A 156 8.86 8.06 -8.79
CA LYS A 156 9.40 7.20 -9.85
C LYS A 156 8.31 6.28 -10.38
N GLU A 157 8.20 6.23 -11.71
CA GLU A 157 7.17 5.47 -12.43
C GLU A 157 7.80 4.31 -13.21
N TYR A 158 7.10 3.18 -13.24
CA TYR A 158 7.45 2.02 -14.07
C TYR A 158 6.20 1.51 -14.78
N ILE A 159 6.27 1.38 -16.10
CA ILE A 159 5.17 0.85 -16.91
C ILE A 159 5.12 -0.67 -16.69
N ALA A 160 4.17 -1.09 -15.86
CA ALA A 160 4.03 -2.48 -15.46
C ALA A 160 3.45 -3.34 -16.57
N ALA A 161 2.49 -2.80 -17.34
CA ALA A 161 1.93 -3.46 -18.51
C ALA A 161 1.52 -2.44 -19.58
N LEU A 162 1.88 -2.71 -20.84
CA LEU A 162 1.49 -1.90 -21.97
C LEU A 162 0.02 -2.17 -22.37
N GLY A 163 -0.74 -1.12 -22.68
CA GLY A 163 -2.01 -1.25 -23.37
C GLY A 163 -1.81 -1.65 -24.84
N GLY A 164 -2.80 -2.33 -25.39
CA GLY A 164 -2.79 -2.77 -26.79
C GLY A 164 -3.04 -1.62 -27.75
N ALA A 165 -2.45 -1.69 -28.94
CA ALA A 165 -2.66 -0.72 -29.99
C ALA A 165 -4.11 -0.75 -30.51
N GLY A 166 -4.65 0.42 -30.81
CA GLY A 166 -5.95 0.56 -31.47
C GLY A 166 -5.93 0.01 -32.90
N GLY A 167 -7.03 -0.62 -33.28
CA GLY A 167 -7.23 -1.17 -34.62
C GLY A 167 -7.42 -0.08 -35.66
N LYS A 168 -6.90 -0.29 -36.86
CA LYS A 168 -7.07 0.58 -38.02
C LYS A 168 -8.42 0.39 -38.71
N GLY A 169 -9.12 1.49 -38.92
CA GLY A 169 -10.36 1.53 -39.69
C GLY A 169 -10.11 1.39 -41.19
N ASN A 170 -11.16 1.22 -41.97
CA ASN A 170 -10.99 1.01 -43.41
C ASN A 170 -10.37 2.20 -44.15
N ARG A 171 -10.59 3.42 -43.66
CA ARG A 171 -9.96 4.63 -44.22
C ARG A 171 -8.43 4.58 -44.18
N PHE A 172 -7.83 3.92 -43.18
CA PHE A 172 -6.37 3.80 -43.09
C PHE A 172 -5.78 2.99 -44.27
N PHE A 173 -6.55 2.06 -44.83
CA PHE A 173 -6.16 1.21 -45.96
C PHE A 173 -6.49 1.82 -47.32
N LEU A 174 -6.90 3.09 -47.38
CA LEU A 174 -7.19 3.77 -48.63
C LEU A 174 -5.90 3.94 -49.44
N ALA A 175 -5.88 3.38 -50.64
CA ALA A 175 -4.74 3.45 -51.56
C ALA A 175 -5.22 3.82 -52.98
N ASN A 176 -4.28 4.15 -53.87
CA ASN A 176 -4.63 4.57 -55.24
C ASN A 176 -5.26 3.44 -56.06
N ASP A 177 -4.79 2.22 -55.83
CA ASP A 177 -5.26 0.96 -56.39
C ASP A 177 -6.55 0.45 -55.71
N ASN A 178 -6.76 0.74 -54.42
CA ASN A 178 -7.97 0.40 -53.69
C ASN A 178 -8.66 1.63 -53.05
N ARG A 179 -9.63 2.20 -53.76
CA ARG A 179 -10.39 3.38 -53.34
C ARG A 179 -11.53 3.11 -52.36
N ALA A 180 -11.93 1.84 -52.20
CA ALA A 180 -13.02 1.43 -51.32
C ALA A 180 -12.63 0.21 -50.47
N PRO A 181 -11.59 0.34 -49.62
CA PRO A 181 -11.19 -0.75 -48.74
C PRO A 181 -12.33 -1.13 -47.79
N VAL A 182 -12.55 -2.43 -47.66
CA VAL A 182 -13.44 -3.03 -46.65
C VAL A 182 -12.67 -3.56 -45.45
N THR A 183 -11.35 -3.63 -45.56
CA THR A 183 -10.43 -4.16 -44.55
C THR A 183 -10.38 -3.25 -43.33
N CYS A 184 -10.52 -3.83 -42.15
CA CYS A 184 -10.23 -3.19 -40.86
C CYS A 184 -9.47 -4.17 -39.98
N THR A 185 -8.68 -3.66 -39.04
CA THR A 185 -7.96 -4.51 -38.08
C THR A 185 -8.59 -4.39 -36.69
N PRO A 186 -8.69 -5.50 -35.94
CA PRO A 186 -9.12 -5.46 -34.55
C PRO A 186 -8.05 -4.77 -33.68
N GLY A 187 -8.47 -4.25 -32.54
CA GLY A 187 -7.57 -3.71 -31.53
C GLY A 187 -6.79 -4.83 -30.84
N GLN A 188 -5.51 -4.59 -30.62
CA GLN A 188 -4.61 -5.58 -30.05
C GLN A 188 -4.90 -5.80 -28.55
N PRO A 189 -4.69 -7.04 -28.04
CA PRO A 189 -4.76 -7.29 -26.61
C PRO A 189 -3.68 -6.49 -25.87
N GLY A 190 -4.00 -6.01 -24.68
CA GLY A 190 -3.00 -5.42 -23.78
C GLY A 190 -2.06 -6.50 -23.25
N GLN A 191 -0.85 -6.08 -22.87
CA GLN A 191 0.15 -6.97 -22.29
C GLN A 191 -0.33 -7.52 -20.95
N GLU A 192 -0.11 -8.81 -20.71
CA GLU A 192 -0.38 -9.48 -19.44
C GLU A 192 0.94 -9.90 -18.79
N ARG A 193 1.17 -9.48 -17.55
CA ARG A 193 2.37 -9.82 -16.77
C ARG A 193 2.02 -10.20 -15.34
N VAL A 194 2.79 -11.12 -14.78
CA VAL A 194 2.72 -11.48 -13.35
C VAL A 194 3.96 -10.90 -12.68
N LEU A 195 3.76 -9.86 -11.88
CA LEU A 195 4.83 -9.19 -11.16
C LEU A 195 4.82 -9.58 -9.68
N PHE A 196 6.01 -9.72 -9.12
CA PHE A 196 6.24 -9.89 -7.69
C PHE A 196 6.80 -8.58 -7.16
N LEU A 197 6.04 -7.93 -6.31
CA LEU A 197 6.44 -6.70 -5.64
C LEU A 197 7.03 -7.08 -4.29
N GLU A 198 8.23 -6.61 -4.01
CA GLU A 198 8.93 -6.82 -2.74
C GLU A 198 9.42 -5.48 -2.19
N LEU A 199 9.09 -5.17 -0.95
CA LEU A 199 9.61 -3.97 -0.30
C LEU A 199 11.03 -4.24 0.25
N LYS A 200 12.03 -3.46 -0.18
CA LYS A 200 13.42 -3.58 0.31
C LYS A 200 13.58 -3.13 1.76
N THR A 201 12.80 -2.15 2.20
CA THR A 201 12.92 -1.53 3.52
C THR A 201 12.10 -2.32 4.54
N VAL A 202 12.80 -2.84 5.56
CA VAL A 202 12.19 -3.59 6.68
C VAL A 202 11.52 -2.62 7.66
N ALA A 203 12.17 -1.48 7.89
CA ALA A 203 11.70 -0.40 8.75
C ALA A 203 12.42 0.90 8.37
N HIS A 204 11.84 2.04 8.74
CA HIS A 204 12.53 3.34 8.58
C HIS A 204 13.63 3.46 9.64
N ALA A 205 13.37 2.92 10.84
CA ALA A 205 14.28 3.00 11.97
C ALA A 205 14.67 1.61 12.50
N GLY A 206 15.96 1.40 12.77
CA GLY A 206 16.48 0.17 13.36
C GLY A 206 16.98 0.39 14.79
N MET A 207 16.46 -0.36 15.75
CA MET A 207 16.94 -0.32 17.14
C MET A 207 18.16 -1.23 17.33
N VAL A 208 19.26 -0.63 17.75
CA VAL A 208 20.56 -1.25 17.94
C VAL A 208 20.96 -1.10 19.40
N GLY A 209 21.47 -2.15 20.01
CA GLY A 209 21.79 -2.16 21.44
C GLY A 209 22.08 -3.55 21.94
N PHE A 210 22.72 -3.62 23.11
CA PHE A 210 23.05 -4.89 23.77
C PHE A 210 21.80 -5.66 24.19
N PRO A 211 21.93 -6.98 24.45
CA PRO A 211 20.91 -7.73 25.17
C PRO A 211 20.54 -7.00 26.47
N ASN A 212 19.26 -7.03 26.85
CA ASN A 212 18.73 -6.41 28.07
C ASN A 212 18.74 -4.86 28.16
N ALA A 213 19.19 -4.15 27.12
CA ALA A 213 19.05 -2.69 27.02
C ALA A 213 17.58 -2.22 26.99
N GLY A 214 16.63 -3.15 26.84
CA GLY A 214 15.20 -2.88 26.87
C GLY A 214 14.58 -2.55 25.50
N LYS A 215 15.24 -2.92 24.40
CA LYS A 215 14.77 -2.65 23.02
C LYS A 215 13.35 -3.14 22.74
N SER A 216 13.06 -4.41 23.03
CA SER A 216 11.72 -4.96 22.80
C SER A 216 10.66 -4.33 23.71
N SER A 217 11.02 -3.92 24.93
CA SER A 217 10.13 -3.20 25.84
C SER A 217 9.84 -1.80 25.32
N LEU A 218 10.88 -1.10 24.85
CA LEU A 218 10.76 0.21 24.24
C LEU A 218 9.92 0.17 22.96
N LEU A 219 10.14 -0.81 22.07
CA LEU A 219 9.32 -0.99 20.87
C LEU A 219 7.83 -1.17 21.21
N ARG A 220 7.52 -1.94 22.26
CA ARG A 220 6.14 -2.12 22.73
C ARG A 220 5.56 -0.85 23.36
N ALA A 221 6.39 0.00 23.95
CA ALA A 221 5.97 1.25 24.57
C ALA A 221 5.64 2.33 23.51
N ILE A 222 6.42 2.42 22.44
CA ILE A 222 6.24 3.41 21.36
C ILE A 222 5.29 2.96 20.26
N SER A 223 5.05 1.65 20.10
CA SER A 223 4.17 1.12 19.07
C SER A 223 2.71 1.11 19.53
N ASN A 224 1.84 1.81 18.79
CA ASN A 224 0.39 1.81 19.03
C ASN A 224 -0.26 0.42 18.79
N ALA A 225 0.42 -0.44 18.04
CA ALA A 225 0.00 -1.82 17.79
C ALA A 225 0.93 -2.81 18.49
N ARG A 226 0.43 -4.02 18.79
CA ARG A 226 1.32 -5.12 19.19
C ARG A 226 2.34 -5.36 18.08
N PRO A 227 3.67 -5.27 18.37
CA PRO A 227 4.70 -5.49 17.37
C PRO A 227 4.49 -6.84 16.68
N ALA A 228 4.51 -6.83 15.35
CA ALA A 228 4.34 -8.03 14.55
C ALA A 228 5.70 -8.69 14.35
N VAL A 229 5.73 -10.02 14.40
CA VAL A 229 6.92 -10.80 14.04
C VAL A 229 7.00 -10.82 12.52
N ALA A 230 8.04 -10.22 11.96
CA ALA A 230 8.24 -10.21 10.51
C ALA A 230 9.08 -11.44 10.10
N SER A 231 8.52 -12.30 9.25
CA SER A 231 9.19 -13.50 8.74
C SER A 231 9.74 -13.26 7.34
N TYR A 232 11.02 -12.93 7.26
CA TYR A 232 11.72 -12.71 6.00
C TYR A 232 12.48 -13.98 5.56
N PRO A 233 12.52 -14.30 4.26
CA PRO A 233 13.07 -15.57 3.77
C PRO A 233 14.60 -15.70 3.91
N PHE A 234 15.30 -14.61 4.24
CA PHE A 234 16.76 -14.54 4.37
C PHE A 234 17.22 -14.37 5.84
N THR A 235 16.34 -14.61 6.81
CA THR A 235 16.56 -14.21 8.21
C THR A 235 16.37 -15.41 9.12
N THR A 236 17.41 -15.80 9.85
CA THR A 236 17.34 -16.88 10.84
C THR A 236 16.62 -16.43 12.11
N LEU A 237 16.67 -15.13 12.42
CA LEU A 237 15.95 -14.49 13.52
C LEU A 237 14.90 -13.54 12.95
N LYS A 238 13.65 -13.68 13.42
CA LYS A 238 12.54 -12.85 12.98
C LYS A 238 12.58 -11.52 13.75
N PRO A 239 12.85 -10.36 13.11
CA PRO A 239 12.79 -9.07 13.79
C PRO A 239 11.34 -8.74 14.18
N HIS A 240 11.20 -7.98 15.26
CA HIS A 240 9.91 -7.42 15.66
C HIS A 240 9.77 -6.04 15.05
N VAL A 241 8.71 -5.81 14.27
CA VAL A 241 8.43 -4.50 13.67
C VAL A 241 7.20 -3.89 14.34
N GLY A 242 7.35 -2.66 14.82
CA GLY A 242 6.29 -1.84 15.41
C GLY A 242 6.00 -0.62 14.53
N ILE A 243 4.74 -0.21 14.50
CA ILE A 243 4.33 1.03 13.80
C ILE A 243 4.09 2.10 14.86
N VAL A 244 4.96 3.10 14.84
CA VAL A 244 4.92 4.28 15.69
C VAL A 244 4.11 5.36 14.98
N HIS A 245 3.19 6.01 15.69
CA HIS A 245 2.45 7.15 15.15
C HIS A 245 3.04 8.42 15.80
N CYS A 246 3.60 9.29 14.98
CA CYS A 246 4.02 10.62 15.39
C CYS A 246 2.83 11.60 15.26
N GLU A 247 3.04 12.82 15.75
CA GLU A 247 2.15 13.95 15.49
C GLU A 247 2.02 14.17 13.96
N ASP A 248 0.93 14.78 13.49
CA ASP A 248 0.60 14.95 12.07
C ASP A 248 0.25 13.68 11.26
N HIS A 249 -0.25 12.63 11.92
CA HIS A 249 -0.63 11.36 11.28
C HIS A 249 0.52 10.62 10.57
N GLN A 250 1.78 10.98 10.85
CA GLN A 250 2.94 10.28 10.29
C GLN A 250 3.15 8.93 11.01
N GLN A 251 3.16 7.85 10.22
CA GLN A 251 3.48 6.50 10.70
C GLN A 251 4.94 6.12 10.41
N ILE A 252 5.72 5.78 11.43
CA ILE A 252 7.11 5.34 11.28
C ILE A 252 7.20 3.86 11.67
N ALA A 253 7.60 3.02 10.73
CA ALA A 253 7.97 1.63 11.02
C ALA A 253 9.34 1.59 11.73
N VAL A 254 9.37 1.00 12.92
CA VAL A 254 10.57 0.80 13.75
C VAL A 254 10.78 -0.70 13.93
N ALA A 255 11.97 -1.19 13.63
CA ALA A 255 12.35 -2.58 13.85
C ALA A 255 13.19 -2.71 15.11
N ASP A 256 12.78 -3.61 16.01
CA ASP A 256 13.65 -4.16 17.04
C ASP A 256 14.46 -5.28 16.41
N ILE A 257 15.73 -4.98 16.23
CA ILE A 257 16.72 -5.88 15.67
C ILE A 257 17.36 -6.54 16.90
N PRO A 258 17.29 -7.88 17.10
CA PRO A 258 17.95 -8.62 18.19
C PRO A 258 19.31 -8.07 18.69
N GLY A 259 19.65 -8.25 19.98
CA GLY A 259 20.89 -7.70 20.60
C GLY A 259 22.17 -7.87 19.78
N ILE A 260 22.94 -6.79 19.54
CA ILE A 260 24.34 -6.95 19.12
C ILE A 260 25.11 -7.43 20.35
N ILE A 261 25.84 -8.54 20.21
CA ILE A 261 26.76 -9.03 21.22
C ILE A 261 28.18 -8.62 20.84
N ARG A 262 29.02 -8.37 21.84
CA ARG A 262 30.45 -8.07 21.62
C ARG A 262 31.08 -9.16 20.75
N GLY A 263 31.63 -8.79 19.59
CA GLY A 263 32.22 -9.72 18.62
C GLY A 263 31.27 -10.24 17.54
N ALA A 264 30.09 -9.63 17.35
CA ALA A 264 29.12 -10.05 16.33
C ALA A 264 29.71 -10.08 14.91
N HIS A 265 30.61 -9.14 14.57
CA HIS A 265 31.31 -9.08 13.28
C HIS A 265 32.17 -10.32 12.98
N GLN A 266 32.60 -11.08 14.00
CA GLN A 266 33.44 -12.28 13.85
C GLN A 266 32.63 -13.58 13.64
N ASN A 267 31.32 -13.48 13.34
CA ASN A 267 30.40 -14.62 13.27
C ASN A 267 30.34 -15.47 14.56
N ARG A 268 30.81 -14.96 15.71
CA ARG A 268 30.59 -15.57 17.03
C ARG A 268 29.15 -15.31 17.45
N GLY A 269 28.24 -16.07 16.84
CA GLY A 269 26.79 -15.94 16.99
C GLY A 269 26.18 -14.93 16.01
N LEU A 270 25.36 -15.43 15.07
CA LEU A 270 24.29 -14.73 14.35
C LEU A 270 24.63 -13.45 13.52
N GLY A 271 25.87 -12.94 13.55
CA GLY A 271 26.18 -11.54 13.25
C GLY A 271 26.07 -11.08 11.80
N SER A 272 26.52 -11.85 10.81
CA SER A 272 26.53 -11.36 9.41
C SER A 272 25.14 -11.29 8.76
N THR A 273 24.24 -12.22 9.08
CA THR A 273 22.84 -12.20 8.62
C THR A 273 22.00 -11.17 9.37
N PHE A 274 22.36 -10.89 10.62
CA PHE A 274 21.71 -9.91 11.48
C PHE A 274 21.96 -8.47 11.02
N LEU A 275 23.23 -8.11 10.78
CA LEU A 275 23.62 -6.75 10.42
C LEU A 275 23.05 -6.32 9.05
N ARG A 276 22.78 -7.27 8.14
CA ARG A 276 22.03 -7.05 6.89
C ARG A 276 20.61 -6.48 7.08
N HIS A 277 20.05 -6.54 8.28
CA HIS A 277 18.76 -5.89 8.59
C HIS A 277 18.93 -4.41 8.94
N ILE A 278 20.04 -4.09 9.60
CA ILE A 278 20.42 -2.71 9.94
C ILE A 278 20.69 -1.94 8.64
N GLU A 279 21.36 -2.57 7.68
CA GLU A 279 21.60 -2.01 6.34
C GLU A 279 20.31 -1.51 5.65
N ARG A 280 19.16 -2.14 5.93
CA ARG A 280 17.86 -1.84 5.33
C ARG A 280 17.06 -0.76 6.07
N CYS A 281 17.62 -0.18 7.14
CA CYS A 281 17.01 0.91 7.89
C CYS A 281 17.58 2.26 7.46
N CYS A 282 16.72 3.26 7.31
CA CYS A 282 17.12 4.63 6.92
C CYS A 282 17.95 5.32 8.01
N PHE A 283 17.58 5.12 9.28
CA PHE A 283 18.25 5.69 10.45
C PHE A 283 18.26 4.71 11.62
N LEU A 284 19.15 4.96 12.59
CA LEU A 284 19.43 4.03 13.70
C LEU A 284 19.07 4.63 15.07
N LEU A 285 18.56 3.80 15.97
CA LEU A 285 18.36 4.13 17.38
C LEU A 285 19.33 3.30 18.22
N PHE A 286 20.35 3.93 18.80
CA PHE A 286 21.25 3.30 19.74
C PHE A 286 20.61 3.26 21.13
N VAL A 287 20.09 2.12 21.54
CA VAL A 287 19.48 1.91 22.86
C VAL A 287 20.54 1.46 23.85
N VAL A 288 20.75 2.28 24.86
CA VAL A 288 21.77 2.14 25.88
C VAL A 288 21.11 1.93 27.24
N ASP A 289 21.68 1.05 28.03
CA ASP A 289 21.26 0.86 29.41
C ASP A 289 22.01 1.82 30.35
N LEU A 290 21.29 2.73 31.00
CA LEU A 290 21.88 3.67 31.95
C LEU A 290 22.18 3.06 33.33
N SER A 291 21.68 1.85 33.66
CA SER A 291 22.01 1.23 34.95
C SER A 291 23.43 0.69 35.03
N GLU A 292 24.09 0.56 33.88
CA GLU A 292 25.47 0.08 33.81
C GLU A 292 26.47 1.18 34.21
N PRO A 293 27.63 0.82 34.79
CA PRO A 293 28.56 1.78 35.36
C PRO A 293 29.17 2.76 34.33
N GLU A 294 29.31 2.35 33.07
CA GLU A 294 29.88 3.19 32.01
C GLU A 294 29.04 3.17 30.71
N PRO A 295 27.88 3.85 30.65
CA PRO A 295 26.97 3.77 29.51
C PRO A 295 27.55 4.30 28.19
N TRP A 296 28.52 5.23 28.25
CA TRP A 296 29.19 5.78 27.07
C TRP A 296 29.98 4.72 26.29
N THR A 297 30.59 3.76 27.00
CA THR A 297 31.35 2.67 26.37
C THR A 297 30.46 1.79 25.50
N GLN A 298 29.18 1.65 25.87
CA GLN A 298 28.24 0.87 25.09
C GLN A 298 27.99 1.47 23.71
N VAL A 299 27.90 2.81 23.63
CA VAL A 299 27.69 3.50 22.33
C VAL A 299 28.91 3.37 21.45
N GLU A 300 30.09 3.57 22.02
CA GLU A 300 31.37 3.43 21.30
C GLU A 300 31.57 1.99 20.80
N ASP A 301 31.28 1.00 21.65
CA ASP A 301 31.31 -0.41 21.28
C ASP A 301 30.38 -0.69 20.10
N LEU A 302 29.11 -0.31 20.21
CA LEU A 302 28.12 -0.54 19.15
C LEU A 302 28.51 0.14 17.84
N LYS A 303 29.00 1.39 17.89
CA LYS A 303 29.50 2.10 16.70
C LYS A 303 30.70 1.37 16.09
N SER A 304 31.65 0.94 16.91
CA SER A 304 32.84 0.21 16.45
C SER A 304 32.46 -1.13 15.80
N GLU A 305 31.40 -1.78 16.28
CA GLU A 305 30.94 -3.06 15.73
C GLU A 305 30.22 -2.91 14.39
N LEU A 306 29.43 -1.84 14.23
CA LEU A 306 28.81 -1.51 12.95
C LEU A 306 29.88 -1.16 11.90
N GLU A 307 30.88 -0.37 12.29
CA GLU A 307 31.97 0.05 11.39
C GLU A 307 32.85 -1.14 10.95
N LYS A 308 33.10 -2.10 11.85
CA LYS A 308 33.82 -3.34 11.54
C LYS A 308 33.07 -4.25 10.57
N TYR A 309 31.76 -4.10 10.45
CA TYR A 309 30.95 -4.88 9.53
C TYR A 309 30.88 -4.23 8.16
N GLU A 310 30.50 -2.95 8.10
CA GLU A 310 30.44 -2.17 6.87
C GLU A 310 30.88 -0.74 7.18
N ALA A 311 31.86 -0.26 6.42
CA ALA A 311 32.37 1.10 6.57
C ALA A 311 31.25 2.12 6.26
N GLY A 312 31.08 3.12 7.12
CA GLY A 312 30.05 4.16 7.00
C GLY A 312 28.68 3.80 7.56
N LEU A 313 28.47 2.58 8.08
CA LEU A 313 27.19 2.21 8.71
C LEU A 313 26.95 2.96 10.02
N SER A 314 28.03 3.31 10.74
CA SER A 314 27.99 4.08 11.99
C SER A 314 27.68 5.58 11.77
N GLU A 315 27.94 6.09 10.57
CA GLU A 315 27.73 7.50 10.19
C GLU A 315 26.28 7.81 9.81
N ARG A 316 25.43 6.77 9.64
CA ARG A 316 24.01 6.96 9.36
C ARG A 316 23.36 7.87 10.39
N PRO A 317 22.31 8.64 10.01
CA PRO A 317 21.55 9.44 10.94
C PRO A 317 21.10 8.56 12.11
N HIS A 318 21.43 8.98 13.33
CA HIS A 318 21.18 8.19 14.52
C HIS A 318 20.77 9.03 15.71
N VAL A 319 20.05 8.40 16.63
CA VAL A 319 19.74 8.95 17.94
C VAL A 319 20.22 7.99 19.02
N VAL A 320 20.73 8.53 20.13
CA VAL A 320 21.08 7.73 21.30
C VAL A 320 19.91 7.77 22.27
N VAL A 321 19.34 6.61 22.55
CA VAL A 321 18.24 6.43 23.50
C VAL A 321 18.80 5.85 24.78
N ALA A 322 18.84 6.68 25.83
CA ALA A 322 19.30 6.30 27.14
C ALA A 322 18.10 5.78 27.96
N ASN A 323 17.98 4.45 28.09
CA ASN A 323 16.84 3.79 28.71
C ASN A 323 17.06 3.53 30.21
N LYS A 324 15.98 3.22 30.93
CA LYS A 324 15.93 2.89 32.37
C LYS A 324 16.17 4.06 33.35
N ILE A 325 15.75 5.28 32.98
CA ILE A 325 15.85 6.45 33.88
C ILE A 325 15.05 6.33 35.18
N ASP A 326 14.15 5.34 35.29
CA ASP A 326 13.42 5.00 36.50
C ASP A 326 14.34 4.56 37.65
N LEU A 327 15.57 4.12 37.34
CA LEU A 327 16.55 3.75 38.34
C LEU A 327 17.33 4.99 38.84
N PRO A 328 17.50 5.19 40.16
CA PRO A 328 18.22 6.35 40.70
C PRO A 328 19.66 6.47 40.20
N GLN A 329 20.34 5.32 40.03
CA GLN A 329 21.71 5.23 39.52
C GLN A 329 21.78 5.69 38.06
N ALA A 330 20.80 5.31 37.24
CA ALA A 330 20.68 5.72 35.85
C ALA A 330 20.47 7.23 35.71
N ARG A 331 19.65 7.83 36.59
CA ARG A 331 19.41 9.28 36.59
C ARG A 331 20.67 10.08 36.95
N ALA A 332 21.52 9.54 37.81
CA ALA A 332 22.80 10.15 38.17
C ALA A 332 23.84 10.09 37.04
N ALA A 333 23.79 9.07 36.17
CA ALA A 333 24.72 8.91 35.05
C ALA A 333 24.38 9.79 33.83
N LEU A 334 23.15 10.28 33.73
CA LEU A 334 22.64 11.05 32.59
C LEU A 334 23.43 12.34 32.26
N PRO A 335 23.84 13.18 33.24
CA PRO A 335 24.64 14.36 32.96
C PRO A 335 26.01 14.02 32.36
N GLN A 336 26.63 12.95 32.84
CA GLN A 336 27.94 12.49 32.34
C GLN A 336 27.82 11.97 30.90
N LEU A 337 26.73 11.27 30.57
CA LEU A 337 26.46 10.80 29.21
C LEU A 337 26.26 11.96 28.23
N ARG A 338 25.45 12.96 28.62
CA ARG A 338 25.21 14.17 27.80
C ARG A 338 26.49 14.99 27.59
N ALA A 339 27.36 15.07 28.60
CA ALA A 339 28.63 15.78 28.48
C ALA A 339 29.58 15.13 27.45
N ARG A 340 29.56 13.80 27.30
CA ARG A 340 30.43 13.08 26.37
C ARG A 340 29.86 12.90 24.96
N LEU A 341 28.57 12.60 24.83
CA LEU A 341 27.94 12.29 23.54
C LEU A 341 27.19 13.47 22.91
N GLY A 342 27.07 14.59 23.63
CA GLY A 342 26.37 15.79 23.16
C GLY A 342 24.85 15.75 23.36
N GLN A 343 24.15 16.68 22.69
CA GLN A 343 22.71 16.94 22.88
C GLN A 343 21.78 15.95 22.16
N SER A 344 22.29 15.00 21.36
CA SER A 344 21.48 14.01 20.63
C SER A 344 21.04 12.80 21.46
N VAL A 345 21.06 12.93 22.79
CA VAL A 345 20.71 11.85 23.74
C VAL A 345 19.32 12.10 24.31
N VAL A 346 18.38 11.22 23.93
CA VAL A 346 17.03 11.20 24.49
C VAL A 346 17.00 10.19 25.63
N ALA A 347 16.65 10.65 26.83
CA ALA A 347 16.61 9.80 28.01
C ALA A 347 15.17 9.49 28.38
N LEU A 348 14.85 8.20 28.54
CA LEU A 348 13.48 7.73 28.76
C LEU A 348 13.43 6.47 29.62
N SER A 349 12.23 6.11 30.06
CA SER A 349 11.98 4.78 30.62
C SER A 349 10.88 4.08 29.84
N ALA A 350 11.25 2.97 29.19
CA ALA A 350 10.29 2.11 28.51
C ALA A 350 9.25 1.49 29.46
N THR A 351 9.60 1.31 30.74
CA THR A 351 8.75 0.64 31.73
C THR A 351 7.71 1.60 32.30
N THR A 352 8.14 2.79 32.72
CA THR A 352 7.24 3.82 33.29
C THR A 352 6.59 4.69 32.23
N ARG A 353 7.02 4.57 30.96
CA ARG A 353 6.62 5.42 29.82
C ARG A 353 6.98 6.89 30.01
N GLU A 354 7.95 7.17 30.86
CA GLU A 354 8.48 8.52 31.05
C GLU A 354 9.26 8.96 29.82
N ASN A 355 8.96 10.18 29.36
CA ASN A 355 9.68 10.89 28.29
C ASN A 355 9.70 10.22 26.91
N LEU A 356 8.65 9.47 26.57
CA LEU A 356 8.50 8.86 25.23
C LEU A 356 8.19 9.90 24.14
N GLU A 357 7.53 11.01 24.49
CA GLU A 357 7.14 12.06 23.55
C GLU A 357 8.37 12.74 22.92
N GLU A 358 9.41 13.01 23.70
CA GLU A 358 10.68 13.55 23.20
C GLU A 358 11.32 12.62 22.15
N LEU A 359 11.23 11.30 22.36
CA LEU A 359 11.70 10.32 21.38
C LEU A 359 10.86 10.37 20.09
N LEU A 360 9.54 10.47 20.20
CA LEU A 360 8.65 10.51 19.02
C LEU A 360 8.91 11.73 18.14
N LEU A 361 9.09 12.90 18.76
CA LEU A 361 9.43 14.15 18.06
C LEU A 361 10.79 14.02 17.35
N ARG A 362 11.79 13.46 18.03
CA ARG A 362 13.12 13.28 17.44
C ARG A 362 13.12 12.27 16.29
N LEU A 363 12.30 11.22 16.37
CA LEU A 363 12.11 10.27 15.26
C LEU A 363 11.43 10.92 14.05
N GLN A 364 10.45 11.79 14.30
CA GLN A 364 9.77 12.55 13.26
C GLN A 364 10.72 13.49 12.53
N GLU A 365 11.60 14.17 13.28
CA GLU A 365 12.63 15.04 12.72
C GLU A 365 13.63 14.26 11.85
N LEU A 366 14.16 13.14 12.34
CA LEU A 366 15.08 12.28 11.58
C LEU A 366 14.43 11.72 10.32
N HIS A 367 13.17 11.29 10.42
CA HIS A 367 12.41 10.82 9.27
C HIS A 367 12.21 11.94 8.24
N SER A 368 11.85 13.14 8.69
CA SER A 368 11.66 14.30 7.80
C SER A 368 12.97 14.74 7.14
N GLN A 369 14.09 14.73 7.89
CA GLN A 369 15.43 15.01 7.37
C GLN A 369 15.96 13.97 6.40
N HIS A 370 15.48 12.72 6.48
CA HIS A 370 15.80 11.71 5.47
C HIS A 370 14.97 11.91 4.20
N VAL A 371 13.70 12.29 4.35
CA VAL A 371 12.76 12.51 3.24
C VAL A 371 13.03 13.84 2.49
N ALA A 372 13.47 14.89 3.17
CA ALA A 372 13.69 16.22 2.61
C ALA A 372 14.85 16.37 1.60
N PRO A 373 16.04 15.75 1.76
CA PRO A 373 17.14 15.86 0.80
C PRO A 373 16.89 15.08 -0.50
N GLU A 374 16.00 14.08 -0.50
CA GLU A 374 15.59 13.38 -1.73
C GLU A 374 14.69 14.23 -2.65
N LEU A 375 14.20 15.39 -2.18
CA LEU A 375 13.37 16.35 -2.93
C LEU A 375 14.20 17.47 -3.61
N ARG A 376 15.53 17.42 -3.53
CA ARG A 376 16.44 18.40 -4.16
C ARG A 376 17.22 17.78 -5.33
N TRP A 377 16.52 17.42 -6.39
CA TRP A 377 16.98 17.27 -7.77
C TRP A 377 15.76 16.98 -8.66
#